data_AF-X0ZKC6-F1
#
_entry.id   AF-X0ZKC6-F1
#
_cell.length_a   1.000
_cell.length_b   1.000
_cell.length_c   1.000
_cell.angle_alpha   90.00
_cell.angle_beta   90.00
_cell.angle_gamma   90.00
#
_symmetry.space_group_name_H-M   'P 1'
#
loop_
_entity.id
_entity.type
_entity.pdbx_description
1 polymer ?
#
loop_
_entity_poly.entity_id
_entity_poly.type
_entity_poly.pdbx_seq_one_letter_code
_entity_poly.pdbx_strand_id
1 'polypeptide(L)'
;AKYCAQKIGTVDGFEIIHDGSPDKGIPAVVWTQAENTEHGFTLYELADRLRMRGWQVPAYPFTGDLAHKAFQRILVKRGFTREMADLLLIDIEQAID
;
A
#
# COMPACT_ATOMS: atom_id res chain seq x y z
N ALA A 1 6.47 0.15 10.54
CA ALA A 1 6.60 0.88 9.27
C ALA A 1 7.52 0.13 8.31
N LYS A 2 8.85 0.08 8.55
CA LYS A 2 9.80 -0.65 7.69
C LYS A 2 9.41 -2.11 7.38
N TYR A 3 8.94 -2.86 8.39
CA TYR A 3 8.46 -4.23 8.18
C TYR A 3 7.31 -4.31 7.17
N CYS A 4 6.33 -3.41 7.28
CA CYS A 4 5.20 -3.34 6.36
C CYS A 4 5.66 -2.94 4.95
N ALA A 5 6.60 -2.00 4.83
CA ALA A 5 7.17 -1.62 3.54
C ALA A 5 7.90 -2.78 2.86
N GLN A 6 8.66 -3.58 3.63
CA GLN A 6 9.32 -4.78 3.13
C GLN A 6 8.31 -5.82 2.64
N LYS A 7 7.24 -6.06 3.40
CA LYS A 7 6.17 -7.00 3.04
C LYS A 7 5.36 -6.55 1.82
N ILE A 8 4.97 -5.29 1.77
CA ILE A 8 4.22 -4.75 0.62
C ILE A 8 5.12 -4.71 -0.62
N GLY A 9 6.40 -4.43 -0.46
CA GLY A 9 7.36 -4.41 -1.57
C GLY A 9 7.71 -5.77 -2.16
N THR A 10 7.25 -6.89 -1.56
CA THR A 10 7.36 -8.23 -2.19
C THR A 10 6.17 -8.54 -3.09
N VAL A 11 5.11 -7.75 -3.06
CA VAL A 11 3.95 -7.92 -3.94
C VAL A 11 4.36 -7.51 -5.35
N ASP A 12 4.16 -8.42 -6.31
CA ASP A 12 4.51 -8.16 -7.70
C ASP A 12 3.69 -6.98 -8.25
N GLY A 13 4.33 -6.16 -9.09
CA GLY A 13 3.70 -4.97 -9.64
C GLY A 13 3.54 -3.80 -8.67
N PHE A 14 4.05 -3.85 -7.44
CA PHE A 14 4.09 -2.69 -6.53
C PHE A 14 5.45 -2.01 -6.49
N GLU A 15 5.43 -0.67 -6.44
CA GLU A 15 6.60 0.18 -6.28
C GLU A 15 6.48 0.98 -4.96
N ILE A 16 7.45 0.82 -4.06
CA ILE A 16 7.49 1.57 -2.80
C ILE A 16 8.01 2.99 -3.04
N ILE A 17 7.18 3.98 -2.72
CA ILE A 17 7.51 5.41 -2.80
C ILE A 17 8.06 5.93 -1.47
N HIS A 18 7.53 5.44 -0.35
CA HIS A 18 8.00 5.78 0.99
C HIS A 18 7.96 4.55 1.89
N ASP A 19 9.08 4.20 2.50
CA ASP A 19 9.28 2.97 3.30
C ASP A 19 8.96 3.15 4.79
N GLY A 20 8.61 4.38 5.19
CA GLY A 20 8.34 4.73 6.58
C GLY A 20 9.60 4.80 7.44
N SER A 21 10.75 5.14 6.83
CA SER A 21 11.99 5.35 7.56
C SER A 21 11.94 6.62 8.44
N PRO A 22 12.39 6.56 9.71
CA PRO A 22 12.34 7.71 10.62
C PRO A 22 13.15 8.94 10.16
N ASP A 23 14.22 8.72 9.38
CA ASP A 23 15.05 9.77 8.77
C ASP A 23 14.37 10.47 7.59
N LYS A 24 13.34 9.86 6.99
CA LYS A 24 12.63 10.39 5.82
C LYS A 24 11.27 10.99 6.15
N GLY A 25 10.79 10.82 7.38
CA GLY A 25 9.57 11.46 7.87
C GLY A 25 8.77 10.60 8.83
N ILE A 26 7.46 10.56 8.62
CA ILE A 26 6.50 9.86 9.50
C ILE A 26 6.49 8.34 9.22
N PRO A 27 6.00 7.49 10.15
CA PRO A 27 5.91 6.04 9.97
C PRO A 27 4.76 5.63 9.02
N ALA A 28 4.70 6.25 7.84
CA ALA A 28 3.78 5.92 6.76
C ALA A 28 4.50 5.10 5.69
N VAL A 29 3.81 4.11 5.14
CA VAL A 29 4.26 3.39 3.95
C VAL A 29 3.39 3.83 2.80
N VAL A 30 4.01 4.24 1.69
CA VAL A 30 3.34 4.70 0.48
C VAL A 30 3.85 3.89 -0.69
N TRP A 31 2.94 3.40 -1.52
CA TRP A 31 3.27 2.66 -2.72
C TRP A 31 2.32 2.98 -3.85
N THR A 32 2.72 2.58 -5.04
CA THR A 32 1.94 2.69 -6.27
C THR A 32 2.10 1.44 -7.11
N GLN A 33 1.38 1.37 -8.22
CA GLN A 33 1.56 0.35 -9.23
C GLN A 33 2.82 0.65 -10.06
N ALA A 34 3.67 -0.36 -10.23
CA ALA A 34 4.89 -0.26 -11.01
C ALA A 34 4.57 0.04 -12.48
N GLU A 35 5.36 0.91 -13.08
CA GLU A 35 5.24 1.25 -14.49
C GLU A 35 5.67 0.05 -15.34
N ASN A 36 4.88 -0.29 -16.36
CA ASN A 36 5.08 -1.43 -17.28
C ASN A 36 4.71 -2.82 -16.74
N THR A 37 3.83 -2.90 -15.74
CA THR A 37 3.16 -4.16 -15.37
C THR A 37 1.69 -4.04 -15.77
N GLU A 38 1.14 -5.04 -16.47
CA GLU A 38 -0.31 -5.12 -16.68
C GLU A 38 -0.96 -5.53 -15.36
N HIS A 39 -1.59 -4.55 -14.71
CA HIS A 39 -2.33 -4.79 -13.48
C HIS A 39 -3.77 -5.16 -13.84
N GLY A 40 -4.24 -6.33 -13.40
CA GLY A 40 -5.64 -6.76 -13.56
C GLY A 40 -6.63 -5.98 -12.67
N PHE A 41 -6.15 -4.97 -11.94
CA PHE A 41 -6.91 -4.15 -11.00
C PHE A 41 -6.30 -2.75 -10.90
N THR A 42 -7.07 -1.81 -10.38
CA THR A 42 -6.60 -0.48 -9.97
C THR A 42 -6.43 -0.41 -8.45
N LEU A 43 -5.59 0.50 -7.96
CA LEU A 43 -5.46 0.73 -6.51
C LEU A 43 -6.77 1.16 -5.83
N TYR A 44 -7.73 1.72 -6.57
CA TYR A 44 -9.06 2.02 -6.07
C TYR A 44 -9.88 0.74 -5.83
N GLU A 45 -9.87 -0.19 -6.78
CA GLU A 45 -10.53 -1.49 -6.64
C GLU A 45 -9.90 -2.31 -5.51
N LEU A 46 -8.57 -2.28 -5.39
CA LEU A 46 -7.88 -2.90 -4.25
C LEU A 46 -8.33 -2.28 -2.91
N ALA A 47 -8.41 -0.95 -2.84
CA ALA A 47 -8.88 -0.27 -1.63
C ALA A 47 -10.31 -0.69 -1.26
N ASP A 48 -11.20 -0.85 -2.25
CA ASP A 48 -12.57 -1.32 -2.04
C ASP A 48 -12.62 -2.80 -1.60
N ARG A 49 -11.80 -3.68 -2.20
CA ARG A 49 -11.66 -5.09 -1.79
C ARG A 49 -11.16 -5.21 -0.35
N LEU A 50 -10.14 -4.43 0.01
CA LEU A 50 -9.61 -4.38 1.38
C LEU A 50 -10.65 -3.83 2.37
N ARG A 51 -11.47 -2.86 1.96
CA ARG A 51 -12.56 -2.32 2.78
C ARG A 51 -13.60 -3.37 3.15
N MET A 52 -13.92 -4.29 2.23
CA MET A 52 -14.82 -5.42 2.54
C MET A 52 -14.27 -6.35 3.62
N ARG A 53 -12.95 -6.40 3.79
CA ARG A 53 -12.25 -7.16 4.85
C ARG A 53 -12.00 -6.35 6.13
N GLY A 54 -12.53 -5.12 6.21
CA GLY A 54 -12.39 -4.23 7.35
C GLY A 54 -11.16 -3.32 7.32
N TRP A 55 -10.31 -3.43 6.30
CA TRP A 55 -9.12 -2.59 6.16
C TRP A 55 -9.45 -1.25 5.51
N GLN A 56 -9.00 -0.16 6.11
CA GLN A 56 -9.11 1.18 5.54
C GLN A 56 -7.76 1.62 4.96
N VAL A 57 -7.48 1.16 3.74
CA VAL A 57 -6.29 1.55 2.97
C VAL A 57 -6.71 2.52 1.87
N PRO A 58 -6.56 3.85 2.06
CA PRO A 58 -7.00 4.82 1.08
C PRO A 58 -6.13 4.78 -0.19
N ALA A 59 -6.79 4.87 -1.34
CA ALA A 59 -6.17 5.13 -2.64
C ALA A 59 -6.57 6.54 -3.12
N TYR A 60 -5.61 7.31 -3.61
CA TYR A 60 -5.84 8.66 -4.13
C TYR A 60 -4.72 9.09 -5.08
N PRO A 61 -4.98 10.02 -6.01
CA PRO A 61 -3.94 10.57 -6.84
C PRO A 61 -3.19 11.67 -6.07
N PHE A 62 -1.92 11.90 -6.43
CA PHE A 62 -1.21 13.08 -5.94
C PHE A 62 -1.61 14.33 -6.72
N THR A 63 -1.13 15.49 -6.30
CA THR A 63 -1.39 16.76 -6.99
C THR A 63 -0.32 17.03 -8.06
N GLY A 64 -0.64 17.90 -9.03
CA GLY A 64 0.30 18.32 -10.07
C GLY A 64 0.55 17.22 -11.09
N ASP A 65 1.81 17.03 -11.48
CA ASP A 65 2.20 16.10 -12.55
C ASP A 65 1.82 14.64 -12.26
N LEU A 66 1.55 14.29 -10.99
CA LEU A 66 1.17 12.94 -10.56
C LEU A 66 -0.34 12.74 -10.41
N ALA A 67 -1.18 13.68 -10.87
CA ALA A 67 -2.64 13.59 -10.77
C ALA A 67 -3.26 12.42 -11.56
N HIS A 68 -2.52 11.85 -12.49
CA HIS A 68 -2.93 10.70 -13.29
C HIS A 68 -2.56 9.34 -12.65
N LYS A 69 -1.74 9.34 -11.60
CA LYS A 69 -1.23 8.12 -10.96
C LYS A 69 -1.85 7.96 -9.57
N ALA A 70 -2.40 6.79 -9.28
CA ALA A 70 -2.94 6.48 -7.97
C ALA A 70 -1.84 6.01 -7.01
N PHE A 71 -1.98 6.34 -5.73
CA PHE A 71 -1.10 5.91 -4.66
C PHE A 71 -1.94 5.37 -3.51
N GLN A 72 -1.42 4.35 -2.83
CA GLN A 72 -1.97 3.86 -1.56
C GLN A 72 -1.04 4.18 -0.40
N ARG A 73 -1.62 4.32 0.79
CA ARG A 73 -0.87 4.60 2.00
C ARG A 73 -1.43 3.91 3.21
N ILE A 74 -0.55 3.36 4.04
CA ILE A 74 -0.85 3.00 5.43
C ILE A 74 -0.04 3.84 6.41
N LEU A 75 -0.64 4.14 7.56
CA LEU A 75 0.04 4.82 8.66
C LEU A 75 0.20 3.84 9.82
N VAL A 76 1.46 3.51 10.14
CA VAL A 76 1.76 2.55 11.21
C VAL A 76 1.79 3.28 12.54
N LYS A 77 0.66 3.20 13.27
CA LYS A 77 0.46 3.82 14.58
C LYS A 77 0.75 2.83 15.72
N ARG A 78 0.79 3.34 16.95
CA ARG A 78 0.83 2.52 18.16
C ARG A 78 -0.38 1.56 18.17
N GLY A 79 -0.11 0.26 18.35
CA GLY A 79 -1.13 -0.80 18.30
C GLY A 79 -1.18 -1.58 16.99
N PHE A 80 -0.54 -1.10 15.93
CA PHE A 80 -0.38 -1.87 14.68
C PHE A 80 0.81 -2.84 14.83
N THR A 81 0.51 -4.13 15.04
CA THR A 81 1.51 -5.17 15.31
C THR A 81 2.12 -5.74 14.03
N ARG A 82 3.12 -6.62 14.17
CA ARG A 82 3.67 -7.36 13.03
C ARG A 82 2.66 -8.38 12.50
N GLU A 83 1.90 -9.05 13.36
CA GLU A 83 0.87 -9.98 12.90
C GLU A 83 -0.21 -9.25 12.08
N MET A 84 -0.59 -8.03 12.47
CA MET A 84 -1.52 -7.20 11.68
C MET A 84 -0.93 -6.84 10.31
N ALA A 85 0.38 -6.60 10.23
CA ALA A 85 1.04 -6.34 8.95
C ALA A 85 1.03 -7.59 8.05
N ASP A 86 1.24 -8.78 8.64
CA ASP A 86 1.20 -10.04 7.91
C ASP A 86 -0.22 -10.36 7.42
N LEU A 87 -1.25 -10.14 8.26
CA LEU A 87 -2.66 -10.27 7.87
C LEU A 87 -3.03 -9.32 6.74
N LEU A 88 -2.59 -8.06 6.81
CA LEU A 88 -2.80 -7.09 5.73
C LEU A 88 -2.15 -7.55 4.43
N LEU A 89 -0.92 -8.09 4.47
CA LEU A 89 -0.26 -8.59 3.27
C LEU A 89 -1.06 -9.74 2.64
N ILE A 90 -1.50 -10.72 3.44
CA ILE A 90 -2.31 -11.84 2.98
C ILE A 90 -3.60 -11.33 2.31
N ASP A 91 -4.26 -10.35 2.93
CA ASP A 91 -5.49 -9.77 2.39
C ASP A 91 -5.24 -8.94 1.11
N ILE A 92 -4.07 -8.32 0.96
CA ILE A 92 -3.65 -7.66 -0.28
C ILE A 92 -3.45 -8.70 -1.38
N GLU A 93 -2.66 -9.75 -1.14
CA GLU A 93 -2.39 -10.81 -2.12
C GLU A 93 -3.68 -11.47 -2.60
N GLN A 94 -4.57 -11.84 -1.68
CA GLN A 94 -5.88 -12.42 -2.04
C GLN A 94 -6.85 -11.43 -2.71
N ALA A 95 -6.61 -10.13 -2.59
CA ALA A 95 -7.44 -9.11 -3.22
C ALA A 95 -6.93 -8.75 -4.62
N ILE A 96 -5.72 -9.16 -5.00
CA ILE A 96 -5.15 -8.90 -6.34
C ILE A 96 -5.17 -10.14 -7.24
N ASP A 97 -5.21 -11.34 -6.64
CA ASP A 97 -5.63 -12.59 -7.32
C ASP A 97 -7.07 -12.50 -7.87
#